data_AF-A0A2V3J299-F1
#
_entry.id   AF-A0A2V3J299-F1
#
_cell.length_a   1.000
_cell.length_b   1.000
_cell.length_c   1.000
_cell.angle_alpha   90.00
_cell.angle_beta   90.00
_cell.angle_gamma   90.00
#
_symmetry.space_group_name_H-M   'P 1'
#
loop_
_entity.id
_entity.type
_entity.pdbx_description
1 polymer ?
#
loop_
_entity_poly.entity_id
_entity_poly.type
_entity_poly.pdbx_seq_one_letter_code
_entity_poly.pdbx_strand_id
1 'polypeptide(L)'
;MRFLALLLVLLVQTALAHDPSPAEAAETARHAFVDQCHAQQALMPPLLTAIRNQDLSAAKTAYVAARPPYEQIETLALIFPELDAAIDARPYAYHTGEDDPLWAGFHLLERAIYRDQRLQNVYQNALALNDSVNTLCLFLENAVDVYSPSAIMAGSIALAFEVPAKKVASEEEAWSELSLMIFRNNWRGIWSQVEPFLHTPKVRNETRLRVTRVYQQLQRVYNMIDPENDFFTNKGGARVYSTIPVSERKDIIEYGYKFATALEQVRDDLGAELGEEEEGEEDEQVSRNEKQYMRDAVVVGLSSFVGFCEEQQRTLDMLCSILGERNLTSARFAYAKARPEYERIEVLAADFPDLDANIDARPYAYSRGELDNEWKGFHEVERALYRDDDIDRAIRSADVLKGDVDALCETLRAGINGEGTFSAKRTFEGMITLAYEVPAKKISSEEETWSDLSVMIFRENLKGIWTLLVPFLDRLPAHNMKRLKMAYRMARDTLELVVDRYNDWDTGLNFMPYSKVPVWERKRISDAFYEMAHALVEARETMFG
;
A
#
# COMPACT_ATOMS: atom_id res chain seq x y z
N MET A 1 -78.85 -19.50 -18.54
CA MET A 1 -77.54 -19.94 -17.99
C MET A 1 -76.40 -19.24 -18.72
N ARG A 2 -76.13 -17.97 -18.40
CA ARG A 2 -74.91 -17.22 -18.79
C ARG A 2 -74.68 -16.12 -17.76
N PHE A 3 -74.17 -16.52 -16.59
CA PHE A 3 -73.75 -15.62 -15.49
C PHE A 3 -72.67 -16.32 -14.64
N LEU A 4 -71.69 -16.96 -15.29
CA LEU A 4 -70.60 -17.66 -14.59
C LEU A 4 -69.25 -17.61 -15.31
N ALA A 5 -69.02 -16.55 -16.09
CA ALA A 5 -67.75 -16.33 -16.79
C ALA A 5 -67.28 -14.87 -16.66
N LEU A 6 -67.54 -14.23 -15.51
CA LEU A 6 -67.06 -12.88 -15.20
C LEU A 6 -66.48 -12.79 -13.78
N LEU A 7 -65.94 -13.89 -13.27
CA LEU A 7 -65.37 -13.95 -11.91
C LEU A 7 -64.08 -14.78 -11.85
N LEU A 8 -63.33 -14.84 -12.95
CA LEU A 8 -62.05 -15.54 -13.03
C LEU A 8 -60.99 -14.78 -13.86
N VAL A 9 -61.03 -13.44 -13.84
CA VAL A 9 -59.99 -12.57 -14.44
C VAL A 9 -59.62 -11.43 -13.49
N LEU A 10 -59.65 -11.66 -12.17
CA LEU A 10 -59.22 -10.66 -11.19
C LEU A 10 -58.57 -11.28 -9.95
N LEU A 11 -57.81 -12.36 -10.16
CA LEU A 11 -56.93 -12.97 -9.16
C LEU A 11 -55.65 -13.49 -9.88
N VAL A 12 -55.04 -12.66 -10.70
CA VAL A 12 -53.57 -12.70 -10.78
C VAL A 12 -53.14 -11.64 -9.79
N GLN A 13 -52.90 -12.10 -8.57
CA GLN A 13 -52.16 -11.34 -7.58
C GLN A 13 -50.93 -10.77 -8.30
N THR A 14 -50.84 -9.44 -8.34
CA THR A 14 -49.56 -8.79 -8.20
C THR A 14 -48.90 -9.44 -6.98
N ALA A 15 -48.04 -10.42 -7.20
CA ALA A 15 -47.01 -10.71 -6.21
C ALA A 15 -46.23 -9.39 -6.13
N LEU A 16 -46.58 -8.55 -5.15
CA LEU A 16 -45.70 -7.48 -4.74
C LEU A 16 -44.38 -8.18 -4.48
N ALA A 17 -43.35 -7.88 -5.26
CA ALA A 17 -42.01 -8.34 -4.94
C ALA A 17 -41.77 -7.93 -3.49
N HIS A 18 -41.59 -8.91 -2.61
CA HIS A 18 -41.30 -8.63 -1.22
C HIS A 18 -39.90 -8.02 -1.17
N ASP A 19 -39.75 -6.86 -0.52
CA ASP A 19 -38.44 -6.27 -0.28
C ASP A 19 -37.60 -7.27 0.54
N PRO A 20 -36.35 -7.57 0.14
CA PRO A 20 -35.54 -8.56 0.84
C PRO A 20 -35.24 -8.11 2.27
N SER A 21 -35.20 -9.08 3.18
CA SER A 21 -34.58 -8.89 4.49
C SER A 21 -33.07 -8.72 4.37
N PRO A 22 -32.37 -8.12 5.36
CA PRO A 22 -30.91 -8.04 5.36
C PRO A 22 -30.22 -9.42 5.26
N ALA A 23 -30.84 -10.49 5.78
CA ALA A 23 -30.30 -11.84 5.67
C ALA A 23 -30.41 -12.39 4.23
N GLU A 24 -31.53 -12.15 3.54
CA GLU A 24 -31.68 -12.53 2.13
C GLU A 24 -30.75 -11.69 1.22
N ALA A 25 -30.52 -10.43 1.57
CA ALA A 25 -29.52 -9.58 0.91
C ALA A 25 -28.10 -10.14 1.10
N ALA A 26 -27.73 -10.54 2.31
CA ALA A 26 -26.44 -11.18 2.61
C ALA A 26 -26.25 -12.49 1.83
N GLU A 27 -27.29 -13.31 1.73
CA GLU A 27 -27.24 -14.56 0.95
C GLU A 27 -27.09 -14.30 -0.56
N THR A 28 -27.75 -13.25 -1.07
CA THR A 28 -27.57 -12.82 -2.47
C THR A 28 -26.12 -12.38 -2.74
N ALA A 29 -25.55 -11.59 -1.82
CA ALA A 29 -24.17 -11.13 -1.89
C ALA A 29 -23.17 -12.31 -1.83
N ARG A 30 -23.43 -13.30 -0.97
CA ARG A 30 -22.65 -14.54 -0.88
C ARG A 30 -22.62 -15.30 -2.20
N HIS A 31 -23.78 -15.51 -2.83
CA HIS A 31 -23.84 -16.19 -4.14
C HIS A 31 -23.03 -15.48 -5.22
N ALA A 32 -23.05 -14.14 -5.25
CA ALA A 32 -22.22 -13.38 -6.18
C ALA A 32 -20.71 -13.67 -6.00
N PHE A 33 -20.25 -13.86 -4.76
CA PHE A 33 -18.84 -14.20 -4.48
C PHE A 33 -18.50 -15.64 -4.84
N VAL A 34 -19.39 -16.59 -4.57
CA VAL A 34 -19.21 -17.98 -5.03
C VAL A 34 -19.08 -18.02 -6.56
N ASP A 35 -19.92 -17.28 -7.28
CA ASP A 35 -19.85 -17.17 -8.75
C ASP A 35 -18.50 -16.58 -9.21
N GLN A 36 -17.98 -15.54 -8.55
CA GLN A 36 -16.66 -14.98 -8.87
C GLN A 36 -15.54 -15.98 -8.60
N CYS A 37 -15.61 -16.73 -7.50
CA CYS A 37 -14.60 -17.74 -7.20
C CYS A 37 -14.58 -18.85 -8.27
N HIS A 38 -15.74 -19.35 -8.69
CA HIS A 38 -15.82 -20.31 -9.80
C HIS A 38 -15.32 -19.73 -11.12
N ALA A 39 -15.60 -18.45 -11.39
CA ALA A 39 -15.03 -17.76 -12.54
C ALA A 39 -13.49 -17.73 -12.47
N GLN A 40 -12.93 -17.50 -11.28
CA GLN A 40 -11.48 -17.55 -11.08
C GLN A 40 -10.90 -18.95 -11.30
N GLN A 41 -11.51 -19.98 -10.73
CA GLN A 41 -11.09 -21.38 -10.93
C GLN A 41 -11.02 -21.75 -12.41
N ALA A 42 -11.98 -21.29 -13.22
CA ALA A 42 -11.98 -21.54 -14.66
C ALA A 42 -10.82 -20.86 -15.41
N LEU A 43 -10.21 -19.83 -14.82
CA LEU A 43 -9.14 -19.03 -15.42
C LEU A 43 -7.73 -19.49 -14.99
N MET A 44 -7.63 -20.33 -13.96
CA MET A 44 -6.35 -20.90 -13.52
C MET A 44 -5.70 -21.86 -14.52
N PRO A 45 -6.42 -22.79 -15.20
CA PRO A 45 -5.80 -23.73 -16.14
C PRO A 45 -5.06 -23.07 -17.33
N PRO A 46 -5.59 -22.00 -17.97
CA PRO A 46 -4.83 -21.23 -18.96
C PRO A 46 -3.52 -20.65 -18.40
N LEU A 47 -3.55 -20.08 -17.20
CA LEU A 47 -2.36 -19.50 -16.54
C LEU A 47 -1.31 -20.58 -16.24
N LEU A 48 -1.73 -21.69 -15.65
CA LEU A 48 -0.88 -22.87 -15.41
C LEU A 48 -0.25 -23.38 -16.71
N THR A 49 -1.03 -23.46 -17.78
CA THR A 49 -0.57 -23.94 -19.10
C THR A 49 0.47 -23.00 -19.68
N ALA A 50 0.24 -21.69 -19.64
CA ALA A 50 1.19 -20.70 -20.14
C ALA A 50 2.53 -20.76 -19.38
N ILE A 51 2.48 -20.83 -18.03
CA ILE A 51 3.68 -20.92 -17.19
C ILE A 51 4.43 -22.23 -17.43
N ARG A 52 3.72 -23.36 -17.50
CA ARG A 52 4.31 -24.67 -17.81
C ARG A 52 5.03 -24.67 -19.16
N ASN A 53 4.41 -24.04 -20.16
CA ASN A 53 4.98 -23.95 -21.52
C ASN A 53 6.05 -22.86 -21.66
N GLN A 54 6.35 -22.11 -20.58
CA GLN A 54 7.28 -20.98 -20.59
C GLN A 54 6.88 -19.90 -21.62
N ASP A 55 5.58 -19.78 -21.92
CA ASP A 55 5.05 -18.79 -22.86
C ASP A 55 4.72 -17.49 -22.11
N LEU A 56 5.65 -16.54 -22.16
CA LEU A 56 5.51 -15.26 -21.47
C LEU A 56 4.33 -14.43 -21.98
N SER A 57 4.02 -14.49 -23.28
CA SER A 57 2.93 -13.71 -23.85
C SER A 57 1.58 -14.28 -23.42
N ALA A 58 1.44 -15.60 -23.46
CA ALA A 58 0.25 -16.27 -22.96
C ALA A 58 0.11 -16.09 -21.44
N ALA A 59 1.21 -16.08 -20.68
CA ALA A 59 1.19 -15.89 -19.23
C ALA A 59 0.70 -14.48 -18.86
N LYS A 60 1.16 -13.44 -19.56
CA LYS A 60 0.64 -12.07 -19.40
C LYS A 60 -0.87 -12.00 -19.64
N THR A 61 -1.34 -12.64 -20.72
CA THR A 61 -2.77 -12.67 -21.07
C THR A 61 -3.58 -13.40 -20.01
N ALA A 62 -3.09 -14.54 -19.54
CA ALA A 62 -3.80 -15.35 -18.56
C ALA A 62 -3.78 -14.71 -17.15
N TYR A 63 -2.68 -14.07 -16.76
CA TYR A 63 -2.58 -13.30 -15.51
C TYR A 63 -3.64 -12.19 -15.49
N VAL A 64 -3.67 -11.38 -16.55
CA VAL A 64 -4.65 -10.31 -16.75
C VAL A 64 -6.10 -10.82 -16.66
N ALA A 65 -6.36 -12.02 -17.15
CA ALA A 65 -7.69 -12.62 -17.07
C ALA A 65 -8.03 -13.13 -15.66
N ALA A 66 -7.06 -13.70 -14.95
CA ALA A 66 -7.26 -14.39 -13.66
C ALA A 66 -7.30 -13.48 -12.42
N ARG A 67 -6.80 -12.24 -12.51
CA ARG A 67 -6.82 -11.27 -11.40
C ARG A 67 -8.23 -10.74 -11.05
N PRO A 68 -9.04 -10.23 -12.02
CA PRO A 68 -10.30 -9.56 -11.73
C PRO A 68 -11.30 -10.27 -10.80
N PRO A 69 -11.47 -11.60 -10.84
CA PRO A 69 -12.42 -12.26 -9.94
C PRO A 69 -12.01 -12.18 -8.46
N TYR A 70 -10.71 -12.24 -8.15
CA TYR A 70 -10.25 -12.09 -6.76
C TYR A 70 -10.54 -10.69 -6.22
N GLU A 71 -10.21 -9.68 -7.04
CA GLU A 71 -10.46 -8.28 -6.69
C GLU A 71 -11.93 -7.97 -6.43
N GLN A 72 -12.85 -8.75 -7.03
CA GLN A 72 -14.28 -8.61 -6.77
C GLN A 72 -14.73 -9.27 -5.48
N ILE A 73 -13.95 -10.20 -4.90
CA ILE A 73 -14.28 -10.90 -3.65
C ILE A 73 -13.52 -10.39 -2.42
N GLU A 74 -12.56 -9.47 -2.63
CA GLU A 74 -11.64 -8.97 -1.59
C GLU A 74 -12.33 -8.33 -0.38
N THR A 75 -13.60 -7.89 -0.50
CA THR A 75 -14.31 -7.28 0.65
C THR A 75 -14.49 -8.23 1.84
N LEU A 76 -14.14 -9.51 1.74
CA LEU A 76 -14.17 -10.46 2.85
C LEU A 76 -12.80 -11.06 3.17
N ALA A 77 -11.71 -10.53 2.59
CA ALA A 77 -10.34 -11.00 2.82
C ALA A 77 -9.98 -11.12 4.30
N LEU A 78 -10.45 -10.18 5.14
CA LEU A 78 -10.27 -10.16 6.60
C LEU A 78 -10.83 -11.40 7.32
N ILE A 79 -11.75 -12.15 6.70
CA ILE A 79 -12.35 -13.35 7.29
C ILE A 79 -11.43 -14.58 7.11
N PHE A 80 -10.53 -14.54 6.15
CA PHE A 80 -9.61 -15.64 5.81
C PHE A 80 -8.19 -15.12 5.58
N PRO A 81 -7.58 -14.42 6.55
CA PRO A 81 -6.34 -13.66 6.33
C PRO A 81 -5.17 -14.52 5.85
N GLU A 82 -5.05 -15.77 6.30
CA GLU A 82 -3.99 -16.67 5.81
C GLU A 82 -4.18 -17.08 4.35
N LEU A 83 -5.44 -17.27 3.93
CA LEU A 83 -5.75 -17.64 2.56
C LEU A 83 -5.65 -16.44 1.62
N ASP A 84 -6.06 -15.26 2.10
CA ASP A 84 -5.85 -14.00 1.40
C ASP A 84 -4.36 -13.77 1.16
N ALA A 85 -3.53 -13.91 2.19
CA ALA A 85 -2.08 -13.77 2.05
C ALA A 85 -1.49 -14.79 1.05
N ALA A 86 -1.97 -16.03 1.05
CA ALA A 86 -1.52 -17.06 0.11
C ALA A 86 -1.93 -16.79 -1.35
N ILE A 87 -2.92 -15.91 -1.59
CA ILE A 87 -3.41 -15.55 -2.92
C ILE A 87 -2.85 -14.20 -3.38
N ASP A 88 -2.81 -13.19 -2.52
CA ASP A 88 -2.65 -11.77 -2.92
C ASP A 88 -1.76 -10.96 -1.96
N ALA A 89 -0.95 -11.59 -1.11
CA ALA A 89 0.01 -10.83 -0.32
C ALA A 89 1.07 -10.17 -1.20
N ARG A 90 1.25 -8.87 -1.00
CA ARG A 90 2.41 -8.13 -1.49
C ARG A 90 3.64 -8.49 -0.63
N PRO A 91 4.86 -8.36 -1.17
CA PRO A 91 6.06 -8.85 -0.47
C PRO A 91 6.28 -8.15 0.88
N TYR A 92 5.83 -6.91 1.06
CA TYR A 92 5.96 -6.20 2.34
C TYR A 92 5.13 -6.78 3.49
N ALA A 93 4.21 -7.71 3.24
CA ALA A 93 3.53 -8.48 4.28
C ALA A 93 4.51 -9.42 5.03
N TYR A 94 5.73 -9.58 4.52
CA TYR A 94 6.76 -10.44 5.07
C TYR A 94 8.02 -9.63 5.40
N HIS A 95 8.65 -9.90 6.54
CA HIS A 95 9.82 -9.15 7.02
C HIS A 95 11.02 -9.18 6.06
N THR A 96 11.16 -10.24 5.25
CA THR A 96 12.25 -10.38 4.26
C THR A 96 11.80 -10.10 2.82
N GLY A 97 10.62 -9.49 2.67
CA GLY A 97 10.09 -9.13 1.37
C GLY A 97 9.93 -10.33 0.45
N GLU A 98 10.47 -10.21 -0.76
CA GLU A 98 10.42 -11.25 -1.79
C GLU A 98 11.30 -12.49 -1.50
N ASP A 99 12.18 -12.43 -0.50
CA ASP A 99 13.01 -13.56 -0.09
C ASP A 99 12.29 -14.48 0.90
N ASP A 100 11.13 -14.06 1.41
CA ASP A 100 10.38 -14.86 2.37
C ASP A 100 9.89 -16.16 1.72
N PRO A 101 10.22 -17.34 2.27
CA PRO A 101 9.83 -18.62 1.68
C PRO A 101 8.31 -18.86 1.70
N LEU A 102 7.56 -18.10 2.50
CA LEU A 102 6.10 -18.15 2.56
C LEU A 102 5.43 -17.20 1.56
N TRP A 103 6.18 -16.27 0.94
CA TRP A 103 5.61 -15.37 -0.05
C TRP A 103 5.19 -16.15 -1.31
N ALA A 104 3.92 -16.01 -1.68
CA ALA A 104 3.28 -16.77 -2.75
C ALA A 104 2.25 -15.91 -3.50
N GLY A 105 1.34 -16.56 -4.22
CA GLY A 105 0.19 -15.88 -4.81
C GLY A 105 0.45 -15.14 -6.12
N PHE A 106 -0.45 -14.24 -6.46
CA PHE A 106 -0.46 -13.49 -7.72
C PHE A 106 0.75 -12.58 -7.86
N HIS A 107 1.15 -11.83 -6.84
CA HIS A 107 2.26 -10.88 -6.95
C HIS A 107 3.63 -11.56 -7.18
N LEU A 108 3.81 -12.80 -6.70
CA LEU A 108 4.97 -13.60 -7.08
C LEU A 108 4.96 -13.92 -8.57
N LEU A 109 3.80 -14.28 -9.13
CA LEU A 109 3.66 -14.51 -10.57
C LEU A 109 3.80 -13.20 -11.37
N GLU A 110 3.26 -12.09 -10.87
CA GLU A 110 3.39 -10.76 -11.45
C GLU A 110 4.88 -10.40 -11.62
N ARG A 111 5.65 -10.54 -10.55
CA ARG A 111 7.10 -10.34 -10.54
C ARG A 111 7.79 -11.18 -11.62
N ALA A 112 7.48 -12.49 -11.67
CA ALA A 112 8.07 -13.39 -12.66
C ALA A 112 7.71 -13.01 -14.11
N ILE A 113 6.46 -12.60 -14.34
CA ILE A 113 5.90 -12.32 -15.67
C ILE A 113 6.31 -10.93 -16.19
N TYR A 114 6.28 -9.90 -15.34
CA TYR A 114 6.43 -8.51 -15.75
C TYR A 114 7.83 -7.96 -15.46
N ARG A 115 8.36 -8.19 -14.26
CA ARG A 115 9.68 -7.70 -13.85
C ARG A 115 10.80 -8.56 -14.39
N ASP A 116 10.78 -9.85 -14.07
CA ASP A 116 11.86 -10.77 -14.40
C ASP A 116 11.77 -11.27 -15.84
N GLN A 117 10.56 -11.27 -16.40
CA GLN A 117 10.24 -11.80 -17.73
C GLN A 117 10.76 -13.24 -17.90
N ARG A 118 10.64 -14.02 -16.83
CA ARG A 118 11.33 -15.29 -16.65
C ARG A 118 10.42 -16.26 -15.88
N LEU A 119 10.00 -17.34 -16.53
CA LEU A 119 9.03 -18.31 -15.98
C LEU A 119 9.67 -19.59 -15.45
N GLN A 120 11.01 -19.69 -15.46
CA GLN A 120 11.72 -20.86 -14.98
C GLN A 120 11.51 -21.00 -13.47
N ASN A 121 11.18 -22.23 -13.04
CA ASN A 121 10.92 -22.59 -11.65
C ASN A 121 9.66 -21.95 -11.02
N VAL A 122 8.82 -21.26 -11.79
CA VAL A 122 7.60 -20.58 -11.29
C VAL A 122 6.37 -21.51 -11.27
N TYR A 123 6.43 -22.65 -11.96
CA TYR A 123 5.28 -23.52 -12.16
C TYR A 123 4.70 -24.08 -10.84
N GLN A 124 5.53 -24.37 -9.83
CA GLN A 124 5.06 -24.82 -8.53
C GLN A 124 4.34 -23.72 -7.76
N ASN A 125 4.80 -22.46 -7.84
CA ASN A 125 4.09 -21.33 -7.26
C ASN A 125 2.71 -21.13 -7.90
N ALA A 126 2.62 -21.29 -9.22
CA ALA A 126 1.34 -21.20 -9.93
C ALA A 126 0.37 -22.33 -9.53
N LEU A 127 0.87 -23.55 -9.27
CA LEU A 127 0.07 -24.64 -8.72
C LEU A 127 -0.42 -24.33 -7.30
N ALA A 128 0.45 -23.81 -6.43
CA ALA A 128 0.06 -23.41 -5.08
C ALA A 128 -1.04 -22.34 -5.10
N LEU A 129 -0.93 -21.33 -5.96
CA LEU A 129 -1.99 -20.34 -6.15
C LEU A 129 -3.30 -20.97 -6.62
N ASN A 130 -3.27 -21.89 -7.59
CA ASN A 130 -4.47 -22.62 -8.03
C ASN A 130 -5.11 -23.41 -6.88
N ASP A 131 -4.31 -24.02 -6.01
CA ASP A 131 -4.80 -24.78 -4.86
C ASP A 131 -5.39 -23.85 -3.78
N SER A 132 -4.81 -22.67 -3.57
CA SER A 132 -5.40 -21.62 -2.72
C SER A 132 -6.75 -21.14 -3.26
N VAL A 133 -6.86 -20.88 -4.57
CA VAL A 133 -8.14 -20.51 -5.21
C VAL A 133 -9.18 -21.62 -5.05
N ASN A 134 -8.80 -22.90 -5.18
CA ASN A 134 -9.72 -24.02 -4.93
C ASN A 134 -10.17 -24.10 -3.47
N THR A 135 -9.25 -23.89 -2.54
CA THR A 135 -9.55 -23.82 -1.11
C THR A 135 -10.51 -22.69 -0.80
N LEU A 136 -10.32 -21.52 -1.42
CA LEU A 136 -11.20 -20.37 -1.27
C LEU A 136 -12.61 -20.70 -1.73
N CYS A 137 -12.79 -21.29 -2.91
CA CYS A 137 -14.14 -21.60 -3.38
C CYS A 137 -14.87 -22.60 -2.48
N LEU A 138 -14.16 -23.62 -1.98
CA LEU A 138 -14.71 -24.52 -0.98
C LEU A 138 -15.08 -23.79 0.32
N PHE A 139 -14.28 -22.83 0.76
CA PHE A 139 -14.60 -22.02 1.92
C PHE A 139 -15.89 -21.21 1.69
N LEU A 140 -15.97 -20.44 0.60
CA LEU A 140 -17.13 -19.57 0.30
C LEU A 140 -18.42 -20.38 0.07
N GLU A 141 -18.32 -21.59 -0.46
CA GLU A 141 -19.47 -22.51 -0.63
C GLU A 141 -20.03 -23.02 0.70
N ASN A 142 -19.17 -23.24 1.70
CA ASN A 142 -19.54 -23.92 2.95
C ASN A 142 -19.68 -22.99 4.16
N ALA A 143 -19.05 -21.81 4.14
CA ALA A 143 -18.99 -20.89 5.27
C ALA A 143 -20.22 -19.97 5.34
N VAL A 144 -21.45 -20.52 5.46
CA VAL A 144 -22.68 -19.71 5.47
C VAL A 144 -22.71 -18.72 6.66
N ASP A 145 -22.14 -19.11 7.81
CA ASP A 145 -22.21 -18.33 9.05
C ASP A 145 -21.32 -17.08 9.06
N VAL A 146 -20.34 -16.95 8.16
CA VAL A 146 -19.43 -15.78 8.13
C VAL A 146 -20.03 -14.60 7.33
N TYR A 147 -21.08 -14.84 6.56
CA TYR A 147 -21.76 -13.83 5.74
C TYR A 147 -22.89 -13.14 6.51
N SER A 148 -22.54 -12.41 7.56
CA SER A 148 -23.50 -11.54 8.24
C SER A 148 -23.63 -10.19 7.51
N PRO A 149 -24.79 -9.51 7.60
CA PRO A 149 -24.93 -8.13 7.12
C PRO A 149 -23.83 -7.19 7.65
N SER A 150 -23.44 -7.35 8.92
CA SER A 150 -22.37 -6.54 9.52
C SER A 150 -21.01 -6.82 8.93
N ALA A 151 -20.63 -8.10 8.77
CA ALA A 151 -19.35 -8.49 8.19
C ALA A 151 -19.20 -8.00 6.74
N ILE A 152 -20.26 -8.18 5.93
CA ILE A 152 -20.27 -7.71 4.54
C ILE A 152 -20.11 -6.19 4.47
N MET A 153 -20.85 -5.44 5.30
CA MET A 153 -20.72 -3.98 5.33
C MET A 153 -19.37 -3.52 5.85
N ALA A 154 -18.82 -4.17 6.89
CA ALA A 154 -17.52 -3.85 7.46
C ALA A 154 -16.41 -3.95 6.40
N GLY A 155 -16.29 -5.11 5.76
CA GLY A 155 -15.26 -5.32 4.75
C GLY A 155 -15.48 -4.53 3.46
N SER A 156 -16.74 -4.27 3.07
CA SER A 156 -17.05 -3.35 1.96
C SER A 156 -16.63 -1.91 2.23
N ILE A 157 -16.83 -1.42 3.46
CA ILE A 157 -16.42 -0.08 3.88
C ILE A 157 -14.89 0.00 3.98
N ALA A 158 -14.26 -1.00 4.62
CA ALA A 158 -12.80 -1.08 4.75
C ALA A 158 -12.11 -1.03 3.38
N LEU A 159 -12.51 -1.88 2.43
CA LEU A 159 -11.95 -1.86 1.08
C LEU A 159 -12.24 -0.55 0.34
N ALA A 160 -13.42 0.05 0.54
CA ALA A 160 -13.75 1.34 -0.07
C ALA A 160 -12.87 2.50 0.44
N PHE A 161 -12.37 2.43 1.68
CA PHE A 161 -11.37 3.36 2.21
C PHE A 161 -9.93 2.99 1.81
N GLU A 162 -9.61 1.69 1.72
CA GLU A 162 -8.28 1.21 1.33
C GLU A 162 -7.91 1.59 -0.11
N VAL A 163 -8.82 1.42 -1.07
CA VAL A 163 -8.55 1.73 -2.49
C VAL A 163 -7.97 3.15 -2.67
N PRO A 164 -8.62 4.23 -2.17
CA PRO A 164 -8.08 5.58 -2.29
C PRO A 164 -6.93 5.90 -1.32
N ALA A 165 -6.81 5.22 -0.18
CA ALA A 165 -5.76 5.50 0.82
C ALA A 165 -4.42 4.83 0.52
N LYS A 166 -4.48 3.63 -0.07
CA LYS A 166 -3.35 2.71 -0.23
C LYS A 166 -3.12 2.34 -1.68
N LYS A 167 -4.11 1.71 -2.31
CA LYS A 167 -3.94 1.10 -3.64
C LYS A 167 -3.61 2.13 -4.72
N VAL A 168 -4.03 3.38 -4.55
CA VAL A 168 -3.69 4.52 -5.42
C VAL A 168 -2.18 4.77 -5.58
N ALA A 169 -1.35 4.26 -4.66
CA ALA A 169 0.10 4.27 -4.81
C ALA A 169 0.61 3.21 -5.79
N SER A 170 -0.26 2.48 -6.51
CA SER A 170 0.11 1.40 -7.43
C SER A 170 0.76 0.18 -6.77
N GLU A 171 0.69 0.05 -5.44
CA GLU A 171 1.34 -1.03 -4.68
C GLU A 171 0.84 -2.42 -5.04
N GLU A 172 -0.43 -2.55 -5.40
CA GLU A 172 -1.05 -3.80 -5.84
C GLU A 172 -0.46 -4.38 -7.14
N GLU A 173 -0.01 -3.54 -8.07
CA GLU A 173 0.48 -4.01 -9.37
C GLU A 173 1.76 -3.24 -9.74
N ALA A 174 2.73 -3.31 -8.83
CA ALA A 174 3.99 -2.56 -8.88
C ALA A 174 4.83 -2.85 -10.14
N TRP A 175 4.60 -3.99 -10.80
CA TRP A 175 5.35 -4.43 -11.97
C TRP A 175 4.51 -4.43 -13.25
N SER A 176 3.23 -4.78 -13.18
CA SER A 176 2.35 -4.92 -14.34
C SER A 176 1.71 -3.60 -14.78
N GLU A 177 1.67 -2.60 -13.89
CA GLU A 177 1.03 -1.29 -14.10
C GLU A 177 -0.49 -1.38 -14.35
N LEU A 178 -1.12 -2.45 -13.86
CA LEU A 178 -2.55 -2.75 -14.04
C LEU A 178 -3.45 -2.23 -12.91
N SER A 179 -2.98 -1.33 -12.05
CA SER A 179 -3.72 -0.91 -10.84
C SER A 179 -5.12 -0.32 -11.13
N LEU A 180 -5.34 0.34 -12.28
CA LEU A 180 -6.71 0.77 -12.66
C LEU A 180 -7.68 -0.42 -12.86
N MET A 181 -7.20 -1.56 -13.38
CA MET A 181 -8.01 -2.78 -13.46
C MET A 181 -8.36 -3.28 -12.07
N ILE A 182 -7.39 -3.26 -11.15
CA ILE A 182 -7.59 -3.69 -9.77
C ILE A 182 -8.68 -2.86 -9.12
N PHE A 183 -8.52 -1.53 -9.12
CA PHE A 183 -9.50 -0.64 -8.47
C PHE A 183 -10.89 -0.81 -9.08
N ARG A 184 -10.99 -0.86 -10.42
CA ARG A 184 -12.26 -1.09 -11.14
C ARG A 184 -12.97 -2.34 -10.62
N ASN A 185 -12.24 -3.42 -10.38
CA ASN A 185 -12.81 -4.67 -9.91
C ASN A 185 -13.08 -4.66 -8.40
N ASN A 186 -12.29 -3.96 -7.58
CA ASN A 186 -12.64 -3.71 -6.17
C ASN A 186 -13.98 -2.97 -6.07
N TRP A 187 -14.19 -1.91 -6.87
CA TRP A 187 -15.45 -1.17 -6.89
C TRP A 187 -16.64 -2.02 -7.33
N ARG A 188 -16.44 -2.91 -8.31
CA ARG A 188 -17.47 -3.88 -8.73
C ARG A 188 -17.78 -4.89 -7.63
N GLY A 189 -16.76 -5.37 -6.95
CA GLY A 189 -16.87 -6.26 -5.79
C GLY A 189 -17.70 -5.63 -4.68
N ILE A 190 -17.27 -4.45 -4.20
CA ILE A 190 -17.99 -3.65 -3.20
C ILE A 190 -19.45 -3.44 -3.62
N TRP A 191 -19.70 -3.06 -4.88
CA TRP A 191 -21.07 -2.86 -5.35
C TRP A 191 -21.90 -4.15 -5.34
N SER A 192 -21.34 -5.28 -5.77
CA SER A 192 -22.03 -6.58 -5.75
C SER A 192 -22.47 -6.97 -4.33
N GLN A 193 -21.72 -6.54 -3.32
CA GLN A 193 -22.01 -6.82 -1.92
C GLN A 193 -23.02 -5.86 -1.32
N VAL A 194 -22.93 -4.57 -1.65
CA VAL A 194 -23.80 -3.53 -1.06
C VAL A 194 -25.16 -3.43 -1.75
N GLU A 195 -25.22 -3.62 -3.07
CA GLU A 195 -26.44 -3.40 -3.87
C GLU A 195 -27.67 -4.17 -3.36
N PRO A 196 -27.56 -5.46 -2.95
CA PRO A 196 -28.68 -6.19 -2.36
C PRO A 196 -29.27 -5.52 -1.11
N PHE A 197 -28.43 -4.93 -0.26
CA PHE A 197 -28.88 -4.26 0.98
C PHE A 197 -29.65 -2.97 0.71
N LEU A 198 -29.35 -2.30 -0.41
CA LEU A 198 -30.05 -1.08 -0.79
C LEU A 198 -31.54 -1.33 -0.98
N HIS A 199 -31.95 -2.53 -1.40
CA HIS A 199 -33.37 -2.89 -1.62
C HIS A 199 -34.10 -3.29 -0.33
N THR A 200 -33.40 -3.39 0.79
CA THR A 200 -34.03 -3.70 2.08
C THR A 200 -34.86 -2.51 2.58
N PRO A 201 -35.94 -2.75 3.36
CA PRO A 201 -36.77 -1.68 3.92
C PRO A 201 -36.06 -0.87 5.02
N LYS A 202 -34.92 -1.37 5.55
CA LYS A 202 -34.13 -0.67 6.57
C LYS A 202 -33.35 0.51 6.00
N VAL A 203 -32.84 0.39 4.76
CA VAL A 203 -32.07 1.45 4.12
C VAL A 203 -32.99 2.57 3.66
N ARG A 204 -32.74 3.80 4.14
CA ARG A 204 -33.56 4.96 3.79
C ARG A 204 -33.43 5.27 2.29
N ASN A 205 -34.52 5.74 1.69
CA ASN A 205 -34.53 6.15 0.28
C ASN A 205 -33.43 7.19 -0.06
N GLU A 206 -33.17 8.13 0.85
CA GLU A 206 -32.12 9.13 0.67
C GLU A 206 -30.72 8.52 0.64
N THR A 207 -30.43 7.60 1.56
CA THR A 207 -29.19 6.82 1.62
C THR A 207 -28.99 6.03 0.33
N ARG A 208 -30.01 5.25 -0.08
CA ARG A 208 -30.02 4.51 -1.35
C ARG A 208 -29.69 5.41 -2.53
N LEU A 209 -30.40 6.51 -2.69
CA LEU A 209 -30.19 7.44 -3.81
C LEU A 209 -28.80 8.07 -3.79
N ARG A 210 -28.26 8.38 -2.61
CA ARG A 210 -26.90 8.90 -2.47
C ARG A 210 -25.86 7.88 -2.92
N VAL A 211 -25.91 6.66 -2.38
CA VAL A 211 -24.96 5.58 -2.69
C VAL A 211 -24.98 5.26 -4.18
N THR A 212 -26.16 5.06 -4.76
CA THR A 212 -26.31 4.80 -6.21
C THR A 212 -25.76 5.96 -7.05
N ARG A 213 -26.03 7.21 -6.68
CA ARG A 213 -25.53 8.38 -7.42
C ARG A 213 -24.02 8.47 -7.37
N VAL A 214 -23.41 8.32 -6.19
CA VAL A 214 -21.96 8.42 -6.03
C VAL A 214 -21.26 7.28 -6.79
N TYR A 215 -21.78 6.06 -6.71
CA TYR A 215 -21.25 4.95 -7.50
C TYR A 215 -21.31 5.23 -9.01
N GLN A 216 -22.43 5.76 -9.52
CA GLN A 216 -22.54 6.17 -10.93
C GLN A 216 -21.60 7.32 -11.31
N GLN A 217 -21.18 8.16 -10.36
CA GLN A 217 -20.17 9.20 -10.61
C GLN A 217 -18.78 8.60 -10.66
N LEU A 218 -18.46 7.69 -9.74
CA LEU A 218 -17.21 6.93 -9.72
C LEU A 218 -17.04 6.15 -11.04
N GLN A 219 -18.07 5.45 -11.51
CA GLN A 219 -18.06 4.76 -12.82
C GLN A 219 -17.74 5.71 -13.97
N ARG A 220 -18.31 6.92 -13.95
CA ARG A 220 -18.05 7.94 -14.97
C ARG A 220 -16.60 8.43 -14.94
N VAL A 221 -16.03 8.63 -13.75
CA VAL A 221 -14.62 9.00 -13.60
C VAL A 221 -13.71 7.94 -14.22
N TYR A 222 -13.91 6.66 -13.90
CA TYR A 222 -13.15 5.56 -14.51
C TYR A 222 -13.28 5.54 -16.04
N ASN A 223 -14.51 5.73 -16.57
CA ASN A 223 -14.73 5.75 -18.02
C ASN A 223 -14.06 6.93 -18.73
N MET A 224 -13.85 8.06 -18.03
CA MET A 224 -13.11 9.19 -18.58
C MET A 224 -11.60 8.94 -18.58
N ILE A 225 -11.08 8.29 -17.54
CA ILE A 225 -9.64 8.02 -17.34
C ILE A 225 -9.13 6.92 -18.28
N ASP A 226 -9.94 5.85 -18.46
CA ASP A 226 -9.60 4.68 -19.27
C ASP A 226 -10.78 4.26 -20.18
N PRO A 227 -11.10 5.05 -21.22
CA PRO A 227 -12.24 4.77 -22.10
C PRO A 227 -12.11 3.48 -22.93
N GLU A 228 -10.89 2.97 -23.14
CA GLU A 228 -10.67 1.73 -23.89
C GLU A 228 -10.92 0.47 -23.04
N ASN A 229 -10.76 0.62 -21.72
CA ASN A 229 -11.07 -0.39 -20.71
C ASN A 229 -12.04 0.18 -19.68
N ASP A 230 -13.19 0.63 -20.18
CA ASP A 230 -14.21 1.28 -19.37
C ASP A 230 -14.64 0.45 -18.15
N PHE A 231 -15.35 1.07 -17.22
CA PHE A 231 -15.80 0.46 -15.98
C PHE A 231 -16.64 -0.80 -16.19
N PHE A 232 -17.25 -1.03 -17.37
CA PHE A 232 -18.13 -2.16 -17.68
C PHE A 232 -17.47 -3.22 -18.57
N THR A 233 -16.22 -3.01 -18.99
CA THR A 233 -15.47 -3.96 -19.80
C THR A 233 -15.23 -5.29 -19.08
N ASN A 234 -15.31 -6.39 -19.83
CA ASN A 234 -14.82 -7.69 -19.36
C ASN A 234 -13.39 -7.97 -19.85
N LYS A 235 -12.76 -6.99 -20.52
CA LYS A 235 -11.33 -7.07 -20.85
C LYS A 235 -10.54 -6.86 -19.55
N GLY A 236 -9.52 -7.69 -19.30
CA GLY A 236 -8.60 -7.46 -18.17
C GLY A 236 -7.60 -6.32 -18.41
N GLY A 237 -7.72 -5.54 -19.48
CA GLY A 237 -6.80 -4.42 -19.73
C GLY A 237 -7.00 -3.24 -18.78
N ALA A 238 -5.96 -2.42 -18.70
CA ALA A 238 -5.98 -1.09 -18.10
C ALA A 238 -4.97 -0.19 -18.82
N ARG A 239 -5.22 1.13 -18.83
CA ARG A 239 -4.20 2.14 -19.13
C ARG A 239 -3.09 2.04 -18.08
N VAL A 240 -1.83 2.13 -18.54
CA VAL A 240 -0.62 2.05 -17.71
C VAL A 240 -0.68 3.09 -16.59
N TYR A 241 -0.63 2.65 -15.34
CA TYR A 241 -0.92 3.47 -14.16
C TYR A 241 0.00 4.69 -13.98
N SER A 242 1.30 4.52 -14.22
CA SER A 242 2.29 5.60 -14.21
C SER A 242 2.03 6.71 -15.24
N THR A 243 1.14 6.48 -16.22
CA THR A 243 0.73 7.50 -17.20
C THR A 243 -0.50 8.30 -16.77
N ILE A 244 -1.15 7.93 -15.67
CA ILE A 244 -2.33 8.63 -15.15
C ILE A 244 -1.87 9.88 -14.39
N PRO A 245 -2.25 11.09 -14.82
CA PRO A 245 -1.83 12.33 -14.16
C PRO A 245 -2.46 12.47 -12.77
N VAL A 246 -1.80 13.25 -11.90
CA VAL A 246 -2.24 13.52 -10.52
C VAL A 246 -3.70 14.00 -10.46
N SER A 247 -4.15 14.83 -11.42
CA SER A 247 -5.54 15.30 -11.47
C SER A 247 -6.55 14.17 -11.67
N GLU A 248 -6.24 13.18 -12.51
CA GLU A 248 -7.11 12.01 -12.72
C GLU A 248 -7.08 11.06 -11.51
N ARG A 249 -5.91 10.87 -10.88
CA ARG A 249 -5.79 10.09 -9.64
C ARG A 249 -6.57 10.74 -8.49
N LYS A 250 -6.53 12.07 -8.39
CA LYS A 250 -7.31 12.85 -7.44
C LYS A 250 -8.81 12.60 -7.60
N ASP A 251 -9.32 12.58 -8.84
CA ASP A 251 -10.73 12.28 -9.08
C ASP A 251 -11.10 10.85 -8.62
N ILE A 252 -10.23 9.85 -8.87
CA ILE A 252 -10.45 8.49 -8.35
C ILE A 252 -10.57 8.50 -6.82
N ILE A 253 -9.66 9.18 -6.15
CA ILE A 253 -9.64 9.28 -4.68
C ILE A 253 -10.89 9.98 -4.15
N GLU A 254 -11.20 11.16 -4.68
CA GLU A 254 -12.31 11.97 -4.20
C GLU A 254 -13.64 11.21 -4.30
N TYR A 255 -13.88 10.55 -5.43
CA TYR A 255 -15.10 9.75 -5.60
C TYR A 255 -15.06 8.42 -4.85
N GLY A 256 -13.88 7.84 -4.63
CA GLY A 256 -13.67 6.67 -3.77
C GLY A 256 -14.07 6.98 -2.33
N TYR A 257 -13.53 8.03 -1.72
CA TYR A 257 -13.90 8.44 -0.37
C TYR A 257 -15.37 8.86 -0.26
N LYS A 258 -15.93 9.58 -1.25
CA LYS A 258 -17.38 9.87 -1.27
C LYS A 258 -18.22 8.59 -1.27
N PHE A 259 -17.76 7.54 -1.96
CA PHE A 259 -18.45 6.27 -1.99
C PHE A 259 -18.34 5.58 -0.63
N ALA A 260 -17.12 5.46 -0.08
CA ALA A 260 -16.87 4.90 1.25
C ALA A 260 -17.73 5.57 2.34
N THR A 261 -17.75 6.90 2.42
CA THR A 261 -18.61 7.63 3.37
C THR A 261 -20.11 7.43 3.12
N ALA A 262 -20.52 7.23 1.87
CA ALA A 262 -21.92 6.90 1.58
C ALA A 262 -22.28 5.48 2.07
N LEU A 263 -21.33 4.54 2.06
CA LEU A 263 -21.52 3.19 2.60
C LEU A 263 -21.62 3.18 4.13
N GLU A 264 -20.91 4.07 4.84
CA GLU A 264 -21.09 4.26 6.30
C GLU A 264 -22.57 4.54 6.64
N GLN A 265 -23.27 5.33 5.81
CA GLN A 265 -24.71 5.60 6.00
C GLN A 265 -25.59 4.36 5.78
N VAL A 266 -25.19 3.42 4.91
CA VAL A 266 -25.92 2.15 4.73
C VAL A 266 -25.77 1.29 5.98
N ARG A 267 -24.55 1.19 6.53
CA ARG A 267 -24.29 0.48 7.79
C ARG A 267 -25.16 1.05 8.91
N ASP A 268 -25.18 2.38 9.06
CA ASP A 268 -25.95 3.07 10.09
C ASP A 268 -27.46 2.78 9.96
N ASP A 269 -27.99 2.73 8.72
CA ASP A 269 -29.40 2.40 8.45
C ASP A 269 -29.75 0.95 8.79
N LEU A 270 -28.79 0.03 8.61
CA LEU A 270 -28.97 -1.38 8.93
C LEU A 270 -28.91 -1.67 10.43
N GLY A 271 -28.25 -0.78 11.20
CA GLY A 271 -27.91 -0.99 12.60
C GLY A 271 -26.80 -2.04 12.77
N ALA A 272 -25.87 -2.09 11.81
CA ALA A 272 -24.73 -3.00 11.84
C ALA A 272 -23.60 -2.39 12.67
N GLU A 273 -23.37 -2.91 13.88
CA GLU A 273 -22.22 -2.54 14.71
C GLU A 273 -20.94 -3.18 14.12
N LEU A 274 -19.86 -2.39 14.08
CA LEU A 274 -18.50 -2.90 13.83
C LEU A 274 -17.94 -3.37 15.17
N GLY A 275 -17.41 -4.59 15.23
CA GLY A 275 -16.64 -5.03 16.40
C GLY A 275 -15.37 -4.17 16.51
N GLU A 276 -14.98 -3.83 17.73
CA GLU A 276 -13.66 -3.25 18.00
C GLU A 276 -12.63 -4.39 17.94
N GLU A 277 -11.57 -4.20 17.15
CA GLU A 277 -10.39 -5.06 17.17
C GLU A 277 -9.42 -4.53 18.24
N GLU A 278 -9.02 -5.41 19.17
CA GLU A 278 -7.93 -5.14 20.11
C GLU A 278 -6.62 -5.64 19.49
N GLU A 279 -5.71 -4.72 19.18
CA GLU A 279 -4.33 -5.05 18.86
C GLU A 279 -3.55 -5.33 20.15
N GLY A 280 -2.99 -6.53 20.25
CA GLY A 280 -2.12 -6.92 21.36
C GLY A 280 -0.68 -6.52 21.07
N GLU A 281 -0.11 -5.66 21.90
CA GLU A 281 1.33 -5.37 21.92
C GLU A 281 2.07 -6.42 22.76
N GLU A 282 3.03 -7.12 22.14
CA GLU A 282 4.04 -7.91 22.86
C GLU A 282 5.28 -7.05 23.11
N ASP A 283 5.50 -6.69 24.37
CA ASP A 283 6.66 -5.93 24.82
C ASP A 283 7.87 -6.86 25.03
N GLU A 284 8.85 -6.82 24.13
CA GLU A 284 10.09 -7.60 24.25
C GLU A 284 11.14 -6.84 25.08
N GLN A 285 11.43 -7.33 26.29
CA GLN A 285 12.49 -6.77 27.14
C GLN A 285 13.90 -7.05 26.59
N VAL A 286 14.63 -5.99 26.24
CA VAL A 286 16.03 -6.10 25.77
C VAL A 286 17.02 -6.30 26.94
N SER A 287 17.82 -7.35 26.83
CA SER A 287 18.93 -7.70 27.73
C SER A 287 20.11 -6.71 27.66
N ARG A 288 20.54 -6.19 28.82
CA ARG A 288 21.53 -5.10 28.98
C ARG A 288 23.01 -5.53 29.03
N ASN A 289 23.45 -6.48 28.20
CA ASN A 289 24.86 -6.90 28.17
C ASN A 289 25.57 -6.57 26.85
N GLU A 290 25.54 -5.29 26.45
CA GLU A 290 26.19 -4.82 25.22
C GLU A 290 27.65 -4.36 25.44
N LYS A 291 28.55 -4.78 24.54
CA LYS A 291 29.98 -4.41 24.60
C LYS A 291 30.14 -2.90 24.44
N GLN A 292 31.07 -2.28 25.18
CA GLN A 292 31.26 -0.82 25.18
C GLN A 292 31.43 -0.23 23.77
N TYR A 293 32.21 -0.88 22.90
CA TYR A 293 32.42 -0.36 21.55
C TYR A 293 31.16 -0.35 20.67
N MET A 294 30.20 -1.23 20.93
CA MET A 294 28.91 -1.25 20.21
C MET A 294 28.08 -0.04 20.66
N ARG A 295 28.04 0.23 21.97
CA ARG A 295 27.43 1.45 22.52
C ARG A 295 28.08 2.71 21.96
N ASP A 296 29.41 2.76 21.90
CA ASP A 296 30.14 3.90 21.32
C ASP A 296 29.78 4.11 19.83
N ALA A 297 29.63 3.02 19.06
CA ALA A 297 29.24 3.07 17.66
C ALA A 297 27.79 3.56 17.47
N VAL A 298 26.86 3.10 18.31
CA VAL A 298 25.47 3.60 18.35
C VAL A 298 25.46 5.10 18.62
N VAL A 299 26.21 5.58 19.62
CA VAL A 299 26.29 7.01 19.96
C VAL A 299 26.83 7.85 18.79
N VAL A 300 27.83 7.35 18.05
CA VAL A 300 28.35 8.03 16.84
C VAL A 300 27.28 8.12 15.75
N GLY A 301 26.53 7.04 15.52
CA GLY A 301 25.40 7.01 14.60
C GLY A 301 24.31 8.01 14.98
N LEU A 302 23.85 7.96 16.24
CA LEU A 302 22.86 8.90 16.78
C LEU A 302 23.34 10.36 16.71
N SER A 303 24.62 10.62 16.95
CA SER A 303 25.18 11.98 16.80
C SER A 303 25.07 12.50 15.37
N SER A 304 25.22 11.62 14.38
CA SER A 304 25.03 11.98 12.97
C SER A 304 23.56 12.25 12.66
N PHE A 305 22.65 11.45 13.22
CA PHE A 305 21.20 11.64 13.07
C PHE A 305 20.68 12.89 13.78
N VAL A 306 21.25 13.28 14.93
CA VAL A 306 20.99 14.60 15.53
C VAL A 306 21.39 15.72 14.57
N GLY A 307 22.52 15.58 13.87
CA GLY A 307 22.92 16.53 12.82
C GLY A 307 21.92 16.61 11.66
N PHE A 308 21.40 15.47 11.18
CA PHE A 308 20.32 15.43 10.20
C PHE A 308 19.05 16.09 10.74
N CYS A 309 18.67 15.81 11.99
CA CYS A 309 17.49 16.41 12.61
C CYS A 309 17.61 17.95 12.73
N GLU A 310 18.80 18.46 13.08
CA GLU A 310 19.05 19.91 13.12
C GLU A 310 19.05 20.57 11.73
N GLU A 311 19.40 19.84 10.67
CA GLU A 311 19.18 20.30 9.29
C GLU A 311 17.69 20.22 8.90
N GLN A 312 16.97 19.19 9.35
CA GLN A 312 15.53 19.04 9.15
C GLN A 312 14.77 20.23 9.75
N GLN A 313 15.12 20.64 10.97
CA GLN A 313 14.56 21.83 11.62
C GLN A 313 14.80 23.09 10.78
N ARG A 314 16.03 23.29 10.27
CA ARG A 314 16.39 24.45 9.45
C ARG A 314 15.68 24.46 8.09
N THR A 315 15.52 23.31 7.45
CA THR A 315 14.82 23.20 6.16
C THR A 315 13.31 23.31 6.31
N LEU A 316 12.73 22.86 7.44
CA LEU A 316 11.33 23.12 7.79
C LEU A 316 11.06 24.59 8.08
N ASP A 317 11.95 25.29 8.77
CA ASP A 317 11.85 26.76 8.94
C ASP A 317 11.82 27.47 7.59
N MET A 318 12.68 27.03 6.66
CA MET A 318 12.70 27.54 5.29
C MET A 318 11.39 27.23 4.55
N LEU A 319 10.86 26.00 4.68
CA LEU A 319 9.58 25.61 4.10
C LEU A 319 8.44 26.49 4.62
N CYS A 320 8.31 26.66 5.93
CA CYS A 320 7.29 27.52 6.55
C CYS A 320 7.41 28.98 6.08
N SER A 321 8.63 29.52 5.98
CA SER A 321 8.86 30.85 5.43
C SER A 321 8.38 30.97 3.98
N ILE A 322 8.75 30.02 3.12
CA ILE A 322 8.39 30.02 1.69
C ILE A 322 6.90 29.80 1.48
N LEU A 323 6.26 28.97 2.31
CA LEU A 323 4.80 28.80 2.32
C LEU A 323 4.09 30.13 2.62
N GLY A 324 4.65 30.94 3.53
CA GLY A 324 4.17 32.29 3.83
C GLY A 324 4.23 33.27 2.65
N GLU A 325 5.11 33.04 1.67
CA GLU A 325 5.17 33.81 0.41
C GLU A 325 4.05 33.44 -0.57
N ARG A 326 3.32 32.35 -0.28
CA ARG A 326 2.18 31.86 -1.06
C ARG A 326 2.51 31.53 -2.52
N ASN A 327 3.76 31.17 -2.81
CA ASN A 327 4.19 30.73 -4.14
C ASN A 327 4.29 29.18 -4.18
N LEU A 328 3.39 28.55 -4.92
CA LEU A 328 3.29 27.09 -4.97
C LEU A 328 4.53 26.41 -5.57
N THR A 329 5.16 27.00 -6.59
CA THR A 329 6.37 26.44 -7.21
C THR A 329 7.54 26.48 -6.22
N SER A 330 7.74 27.61 -5.55
CA SER A 330 8.77 27.74 -4.51
C SER A 330 8.48 26.80 -3.33
N ALA A 331 7.21 26.67 -2.93
CA ALA A 331 6.81 25.79 -1.84
C ALA A 331 7.08 24.31 -2.13
N ARG A 332 6.79 23.83 -3.35
CA ARG A 332 7.13 22.47 -3.79
C ARG A 332 8.64 22.22 -3.75
N PHE A 333 9.44 23.18 -4.22
CA PHE A 333 10.90 23.08 -4.12
C PHE A 333 11.39 23.06 -2.67
N ALA A 334 10.80 23.87 -1.80
CA ALA A 334 11.12 23.89 -0.38
C ALA A 334 10.73 22.58 0.33
N TYR A 335 9.60 21.97 -0.05
CA TYR A 335 9.18 20.67 0.43
C TYR A 335 10.20 19.59 0.03
N ALA A 336 10.59 19.53 -1.23
CA ALA A 336 11.61 18.60 -1.71
C ALA A 336 12.96 18.78 -0.99
N LYS A 337 13.29 20.01 -0.55
CA LYS A 337 14.48 20.30 0.26
C LYS A 337 14.32 19.90 1.73
N ALA A 338 13.10 19.90 2.27
CA ALA A 338 12.84 19.50 3.64
C ALA A 338 12.84 17.98 3.80
N ARG A 339 12.25 17.21 2.88
CA ARG A 339 12.12 15.75 3.02
C ARG A 339 13.37 14.93 3.35
N PRO A 340 14.58 15.21 2.80
CA PRO A 340 15.70 14.27 2.86
C PRO A 340 16.16 13.82 4.23
N GLU A 341 16.03 14.66 5.26
CA GLU A 341 16.70 14.38 6.54
C GLU A 341 15.92 13.38 7.39
N TYR A 342 14.60 13.42 7.37
CA TYR A 342 13.77 12.39 7.98
C TYR A 342 13.99 11.03 7.33
N GLU A 343 14.06 10.95 6.00
CA GLU A 343 14.32 9.69 5.26
C GLU A 343 15.65 9.03 5.60
N ARG A 344 16.64 9.82 6.03
CA ARG A 344 17.91 9.29 6.56
C ARG A 344 17.73 8.75 7.98
N ILE A 345 16.92 9.43 8.80
CA ILE A 345 16.66 9.11 10.21
C ILE A 345 15.72 7.90 10.34
N GLU A 346 14.84 7.68 9.36
CA GLU A 346 13.80 6.64 9.29
C GLU A 346 14.32 5.22 9.57
N VAL A 347 15.63 4.99 9.37
CA VAL A 347 16.29 3.73 9.77
C VAL A 347 15.98 3.34 11.21
N LEU A 348 15.75 4.31 12.12
CA LEU A 348 15.42 4.07 13.52
C LEU A 348 13.95 4.39 13.86
N ALA A 349 13.05 4.50 12.88
CA ALA A 349 11.64 4.82 13.09
C ALA A 349 10.96 3.97 14.19
N ALA A 350 11.29 2.68 14.23
CA ALA A 350 10.77 1.74 15.24
C ALA A 350 11.20 2.06 16.69
N ASP A 351 12.17 2.95 16.92
CA ASP A 351 12.56 3.45 18.25
C ASP A 351 11.71 4.64 18.72
N PHE A 352 10.87 5.20 17.85
CA PHE A 352 9.98 6.33 18.13
C PHE A 352 8.67 6.25 17.32
N PRO A 353 7.91 5.14 17.43
CA PRO A 353 6.78 4.85 16.55
C PRO A 353 5.70 5.95 16.51
N ASP A 354 5.39 6.59 17.65
CA ASP A 354 4.43 7.70 17.70
C ASP A 354 4.90 8.92 16.88
N LEU A 355 6.20 9.23 16.95
CA LEU A 355 6.77 10.35 16.19
C LEU A 355 6.89 10.00 14.72
N ASP A 356 7.23 8.75 14.40
CA ASP A 356 7.23 8.26 13.02
C ASP A 356 5.85 8.39 12.38
N ALA A 357 4.81 7.91 13.06
CA ALA A 357 3.43 8.05 12.60
C ALA A 357 3.03 9.53 12.41
N ASN A 358 3.42 10.41 13.34
CA ASN A 358 3.11 11.83 13.25
C ASN A 358 3.86 12.56 12.12
N ILE A 359 5.06 12.11 11.77
CA ILE A 359 5.93 12.77 10.80
C ILE A 359 5.68 12.23 9.39
N ASP A 360 5.49 10.92 9.22
CA ASP A 360 5.62 10.24 7.93
C ASP A 360 4.59 9.11 7.71
N ALA A 361 3.50 9.09 8.46
CA ALA A 361 2.43 8.13 8.16
C ALA A 361 1.77 8.43 6.81
N ARG A 362 1.67 7.41 5.96
CA ARG A 362 0.81 7.45 4.77
C ARG A 362 -0.67 7.32 5.17
N PRO A 363 -1.63 7.80 4.33
CA PRO A 363 -3.05 7.79 4.69
C PRO A 363 -3.59 6.43 5.14
N TYR A 364 -3.11 5.35 4.55
CA TYR A 364 -3.60 4.00 4.83
C TYR A 364 -3.25 3.47 6.22
N ALA A 365 -2.41 4.17 7.00
CA ALA A 365 -2.24 3.88 8.43
C ALA A 365 -3.51 4.19 9.25
N TYR A 366 -4.48 4.89 8.66
CA TYR A 366 -5.73 5.29 9.31
C TYR A 366 -6.92 4.65 8.60
N SER A 367 -7.89 4.16 9.37
CA SER A 367 -9.07 3.46 8.85
C SER A 367 -9.90 4.27 7.85
N ARG A 368 -9.91 5.60 7.98
CA ARG A 368 -10.60 6.54 7.07
C ARG A 368 -9.67 7.21 6.07
N GLY A 369 -8.43 6.75 5.97
CA GLY A 369 -7.43 7.31 5.08
C GLY A 369 -7.18 8.80 5.37
N GLU A 370 -7.13 9.61 4.32
CA GLU A 370 -6.88 11.05 4.44
C GLU A 370 -8.05 11.88 5.01
N LEU A 371 -9.19 11.23 5.29
CA LEU A 371 -10.32 11.82 5.99
C LEU A 371 -10.23 11.67 7.51
N ASP A 372 -9.26 10.90 8.00
CA ASP A 372 -8.96 10.83 9.42
C ASP A 372 -8.37 12.15 9.90
N ASN A 373 -8.86 12.64 11.04
CA ASN A 373 -8.43 13.90 11.64
C ASN A 373 -7.08 13.80 12.35
N GLU A 374 -6.62 12.59 12.66
CA GLU A 374 -5.31 12.36 13.25
C GLU A 374 -4.19 12.24 12.20
N TRP A 375 -4.54 12.10 10.91
CA TRP A 375 -3.55 12.04 9.84
C TRP A 375 -2.88 13.40 9.59
N LYS A 376 -1.56 13.45 9.73
CA LYS A 376 -0.71 14.65 9.63
C LYS A 376 0.68 14.31 9.07
N GLY A 377 1.61 15.26 9.12
CA GLY A 377 3.01 15.05 8.76
C GLY A 377 3.36 15.46 7.32
N PHE A 378 4.48 14.95 6.80
CA PHE A 378 5.03 15.29 5.50
C PHE A 378 4.06 14.96 4.36
N HIS A 379 3.39 13.81 4.38
CA HIS A 379 2.47 13.44 3.30
C HIS A 379 1.19 14.28 3.27
N GLU A 380 0.78 14.88 4.40
CA GLU A 380 -0.32 15.85 4.37
C GLU A 380 0.13 17.15 3.67
N VAL A 381 1.38 17.59 3.93
CA VAL A 381 2.00 18.73 3.23
C VAL A 381 2.19 18.42 1.75
N GLU A 382 2.66 17.22 1.41
CA GLU A 382 2.84 16.74 0.04
C GLU A 382 1.52 16.81 -0.74
N ARG A 383 0.47 16.19 -0.19
CA ARG A 383 -0.87 16.18 -0.80
C ARG A 383 -1.38 17.60 -1.00
N ALA A 384 -1.24 18.47 0.00
CA ALA A 384 -1.66 19.86 -0.08
C ALA A 384 -0.95 20.60 -1.23
N LEU A 385 0.36 20.39 -1.39
CA LEU A 385 1.17 21.10 -2.39
C LEU A 385 1.09 20.51 -3.79
N TYR A 386 1.04 19.19 -3.95
CA TYR A 386 1.21 18.51 -5.23
C TYR A 386 -0.12 18.04 -5.84
N ARG A 387 -1.11 17.72 -5.01
CA ARG A 387 -2.43 17.25 -5.47
C ARG A 387 -3.50 18.34 -5.39
N ASP A 388 -3.50 19.11 -4.30
CA ASP A 388 -4.62 20.00 -3.99
C ASP A 388 -4.38 21.46 -4.35
N ASP A 389 -3.12 21.86 -4.60
CA ASP A 389 -2.70 23.25 -4.76
C ASP A 389 -3.17 24.14 -3.57
N ASP A 390 -3.33 23.55 -2.39
CA ASP A 390 -3.87 24.18 -1.18
C ASP A 390 -2.74 24.64 -0.25
N ILE A 391 -2.27 25.86 -0.48
CA ILE A 391 -1.19 26.43 0.33
C ILE A 391 -1.61 26.73 1.77
N ASP A 392 -2.89 27.01 2.02
CA ASP A 392 -3.37 27.28 3.38
C ASP A 392 -3.35 26.01 4.22
N ARG A 393 -3.71 24.88 3.63
CA ARG A 393 -3.53 23.57 4.25
C ARG A 393 -2.07 23.25 4.49
N ALA A 394 -1.21 23.43 3.47
CA ALA A 394 0.22 23.18 3.62
C ALA A 394 0.86 24.01 4.75
N ILE A 395 0.47 25.28 4.92
CA ILE A 395 0.92 26.13 6.05
C ILE A 395 0.55 25.51 7.40
N ARG A 396 -0.71 25.08 7.58
CA ARG A 396 -1.17 24.50 8.85
C ARG A 396 -0.47 23.18 9.15
N SER A 397 -0.34 22.30 8.17
CA SER A 397 0.28 20.99 8.34
C SER A 397 1.79 21.10 8.61
N ALA A 398 2.49 22.04 7.95
CA ALA A 398 3.93 22.27 8.18
C ALA A 398 4.22 22.82 9.59
N ASP A 399 3.32 23.62 10.16
CA ASP A 399 3.45 24.13 11.54
C ASP A 399 3.36 22.99 12.57
N VAL A 400 2.40 22.07 12.39
CA VAL A 400 2.27 20.87 13.24
C VAL A 400 3.51 19.98 13.11
N LEU A 401 3.92 19.68 11.88
CA LEU A 401 5.10 18.85 11.58
C LEU A 401 6.37 19.38 12.24
N LYS A 402 6.56 20.70 12.30
CA LYS A 402 7.72 21.31 12.97
C LYS A 402 7.81 20.89 14.44
N GLY A 403 6.68 20.88 15.15
CA GLY A 403 6.64 20.47 16.56
C GLY A 403 7.01 18.99 16.74
N ASP A 404 6.52 18.12 15.88
CA ASP A 404 6.85 16.68 15.91
C ASP A 404 8.35 16.44 15.61
N VAL A 405 8.94 17.19 14.66
CA VAL A 405 10.39 17.13 14.40
C VAL A 405 11.23 17.69 15.55
N ASP A 406 10.78 18.76 16.21
CA ASP A 406 11.46 19.28 17.40
C ASP A 406 11.53 18.20 18.50
N ALA A 407 10.43 17.47 18.73
CA ALA A 407 10.37 16.34 19.66
C ALA A 407 11.24 15.16 19.23
N LEU A 408 11.32 14.85 17.94
CA LEU A 408 12.25 13.84 17.40
C LEU A 408 13.71 14.20 17.71
N CYS A 409 14.10 15.45 17.51
CA CYS A 409 15.47 15.88 17.81
C CYS A 409 15.80 15.77 19.30
N GLU A 410 14.83 16.02 20.19
CA GLU A 410 14.99 15.80 21.64
C GLU A 410 15.17 14.30 21.96
N THR A 411 14.34 13.43 21.38
CA THR A 411 14.44 11.97 21.53
C THR A 411 15.82 11.44 21.11
N LEU A 412 16.34 11.88 19.95
CA LEU A 412 17.66 11.47 19.47
C LEU A 412 18.79 11.98 20.40
N ARG A 413 18.70 13.21 20.92
CA ARG A 413 19.66 13.75 21.89
C ARG A 413 19.62 13.01 23.21
N ALA A 414 18.45 12.61 23.69
CA ALA A 414 18.29 11.77 24.87
C ALA A 414 18.93 10.38 24.63
N GLY A 415 18.77 9.82 23.43
CA GLY A 415 19.41 8.59 23.00
C GLY A 415 20.94 8.60 23.11
N ILE A 416 21.60 9.71 22.76
CA ILE A 416 23.06 9.89 22.95
C ILE A 416 23.45 9.76 24.43
N ASN A 417 22.58 10.17 25.34
CA ASN A 417 22.79 10.06 26.79
C ASN A 417 22.38 8.69 27.38
N GLY A 418 21.98 7.74 26.52
CA GLY A 418 21.60 6.38 26.90
C GLY A 418 20.14 6.19 27.31
N GLU A 419 19.26 7.15 26.97
CA GLU A 419 17.81 7.02 27.13
C GLU A 419 17.19 6.32 25.90
N GLY A 420 15.94 5.85 26.03
CA GLY A 420 15.24 5.14 24.96
C GLY A 420 15.71 3.70 24.75
N THR A 421 15.43 3.15 23.56
CA THR A 421 15.66 1.74 23.19
C THR A 421 16.87 1.53 22.29
N PHE A 422 17.60 2.59 21.92
CA PHE A 422 18.70 2.53 20.97
C PHE A 422 19.80 1.54 21.40
N SER A 423 20.12 0.59 20.54
CA SER A 423 21.16 -0.43 20.74
C SER A 423 21.72 -0.88 19.40
N ALA A 424 22.91 -1.49 19.36
CA ALA A 424 23.47 -1.92 18.07
C ALA A 424 22.61 -3.01 17.42
N LYS A 425 21.96 -3.88 18.22
CA LYS A 425 21.00 -4.86 17.70
C LYS A 425 19.86 -4.15 16.94
N ARG A 426 19.22 -3.17 17.58
CA ARG A 426 18.12 -2.40 16.99
C ARG A 426 18.57 -1.53 15.81
N THR A 427 19.77 -0.95 15.86
CA THR A 427 20.37 -0.26 14.71
C THR A 427 20.53 -1.19 13.50
N PHE A 428 21.00 -2.42 13.70
CA PHE A 428 21.09 -3.40 12.61
C PHE A 428 19.72 -3.87 12.12
N GLU A 429 18.75 -4.07 13.03
CA GLU A 429 17.36 -4.39 12.67
C GLU A 429 16.75 -3.29 11.80
N GLY A 430 16.86 -2.03 12.23
CA GLY A 430 16.40 -0.87 11.45
C GLY A 430 17.03 -0.76 10.07
N MET A 431 18.36 -0.92 9.97
CA MET A 431 19.07 -0.94 8.67
C MET A 431 18.58 -2.07 7.75
N ILE A 432 18.34 -3.27 8.30
CA ILE A 432 17.87 -4.43 7.55
C ILE A 432 16.43 -4.23 7.10
N THR A 433 15.55 -3.81 8.01
CA THR A 433 14.13 -3.53 7.72
C THR A 433 14.00 -2.52 6.61
N LEU A 434 14.69 -1.38 6.70
CA LEU A 434 14.61 -0.35 5.65
C LEU A 434 15.19 -0.83 4.31
N ALA A 435 16.28 -1.62 4.34
CA ALA A 435 16.85 -2.21 3.12
C ALA A 435 15.89 -3.19 2.43
N TYR A 436 15.09 -3.94 3.19
CA TYR A 436 14.04 -4.82 2.66
C TYR A 436 12.77 -4.06 2.26
N GLU A 437 12.44 -2.98 2.97
CA GLU A 437 11.21 -2.21 2.72
C GLU A 437 11.25 -1.47 1.39
N VAL A 438 12.40 -0.89 1.00
CA VAL A 438 12.54 -0.18 -0.28
C VAL A 438 12.06 -1.05 -1.46
N PRO A 439 12.58 -2.27 -1.69
CA PRO A 439 12.12 -3.12 -2.77
C PRO A 439 10.74 -3.75 -2.53
N ALA A 440 10.35 -4.00 -1.29
CA ALA A 440 9.11 -4.71 -0.99
C ALA A 440 7.88 -3.79 -1.06
N LYS A 441 8.06 -2.50 -0.75
CA LYS A 441 6.95 -1.57 -0.50
C LYS A 441 7.14 -0.24 -1.24
N LYS A 442 8.24 0.48 -0.95
CA LYS A 442 8.45 1.85 -1.45
C LYS A 442 8.69 1.91 -2.96
N ILE A 443 9.07 0.79 -3.59
CA ILE A 443 9.19 0.66 -5.05
C ILE A 443 7.86 0.91 -5.79
N SER A 444 6.73 0.90 -5.10
CA SER A 444 5.45 1.29 -5.71
C SER A 444 5.29 2.81 -5.88
N SER A 445 6.15 3.62 -5.25
CA SER A 445 5.99 5.07 -5.06
C SER A 445 5.09 5.48 -3.90
N GLU A 446 4.70 4.56 -3.02
CA GLU A 446 3.77 4.85 -1.91
C GLU A 446 4.24 5.97 -0.97
N GLU A 447 5.54 6.07 -0.73
CA GLU A 447 6.15 7.13 0.08
C GLU A 447 5.95 8.54 -0.50
N GLU A 448 5.96 8.70 -1.83
CA GLU A 448 5.86 10.02 -2.47
C GLU A 448 4.84 9.93 -3.60
N THR A 449 3.60 9.63 -3.19
CA THR A 449 2.47 9.31 -4.09
C THR A 449 2.15 10.47 -5.05
N TRP A 450 2.44 11.72 -4.66
CA TRP A 450 2.04 12.93 -5.38
C TRP A 450 3.21 13.73 -5.97
N SER A 451 4.38 13.69 -5.33
CA SER A 451 5.51 14.53 -5.67
C SER A 451 6.46 13.92 -6.72
N ASP A 452 6.32 12.61 -6.97
CA ASP A 452 7.22 11.82 -7.84
C ASP A 452 8.67 11.75 -7.33
N LEU A 453 8.90 12.06 -6.04
CA LEU A 453 10.24 12.13 -5.42
C LEU A 453 10.79 10.79 -4.91
N SER A 454 10.15 9.64 -5.18
CA SER A 454 10.57 8.35 -4.58
C SER A 454 12.02 7.95 -4.86
N VAL A 455 12.63 8.36 -5.98
CA VAL A 455 14.08 8.12 -6.21
C VAL A 455 14.94 8.84 -5.16
N MET A 456 14.52 10.04 -4.73
CA MET A 456 15.15 10.76 -3.63
C MET A 456 15.03 9.99 -2.33
N ILE A 457 13.82 9.53 -2.00
CA ILE A 457 13.58 8.71 -0.80
C ILE A 457 14.55 7.53 -0.75
N PHE A 458 14.66 6.75 -1.83
CA PHE A 458 15.55 5.59 -1.85
C PHE A 458 17.02 6.00 -1.65
N ARG A 459 17.45 7.12 -2.25
CA ARG A 459 18.80 7.68 -2.04
C ARG A 459 19.04 8.00 -0.58
N GLU A 460 18.08 8.67 0.05
CA GLU A 460 18.20 9.15 1.43
C GLU A 460 18.11 8.01 2.44
N ASN A 461 17.23 7.01 2.23
CA ASN A 461 17.24 5.76 2.99
C ASN A 461 18.61 5.07 2.92
N LEU A 462 19.21 4.96 1.73
CA LEU A 462 20.55 4.36 1.58
C LEU A 462 21.65 5.15 2.29
N LYS A 463 21.56 6.48 2.31
CA LYS A 463 22.48 7.34 3.08
C LYS A 463 22.28 7.17 4.59
N GLY A 464 21.04 7.03 5.06
CA GLY A 464 20.71 6.71 6.45
C GLY A 464 21.34 5.40 6.89
N ILE A 465 21.09 4.33 6.12
CA ILE A 465 21.67 3.00 6.36
C ILE A 465 23.21 3.10 6.43
N TRP A 466 23.83 3.77 5.46
CA TRP A 466 25.29 3.89 5.43
C TRP A 466 25.84 4.68 6.62
N THR A 467 25.16 5.74 7.03
CA THR A 467 25.56 6.59 8.16
C THR A 467 25.62 5.77 9.45
N LEU A 468 24.62 4.93 9.70
CA LEU A 468 24.60 4.06 10.88
C LEU A 468 25.55 2.87 10.78
N LEU A 469 25.85 2.40 9.56
CA LEU A 469 26.76 1.28 9.35
C LEU A 469 28.23 1.65 9.55
N VAL A 470 28.65 2.83 9.11
CA VAL A 470 30.06 3.27 9.11
C VAL A 470 30.78 3.05 10.45
N PRO A 471 30.20 3.42 11.62
CA PRO A 471 30.83 3.21 12.93
C PRO A 471 31.15 1.74 13.26
N PHE A 472 30.49 0.77 12.61
CA PHE A 472 30.70 -0.66 12.84
C PHE A 472 31.71 -1.31 11.89
N LEU A 473 32.00 -0.69 10.74
CA LEU A 473 32.76 -1.32 9.64
C LEU A 473 34.14 -1.84 10.07
N ASP A 474 34.89 -1.05 10.85
CA ASP A 474 36.24 -1.42 11.28
C ASP A 474 36.25 -2.48 12.39
N ARG A 475 35.07 -2.83 12.93
CA ARG A 475 34.89 -3.88 13.95
C ARG A 475 34.39 -5.20 13.38
N LEU A 476 33.98 -5.21 12.11
CA LEU A 476 33.55 -6.39 11.39
C LEU A 476 34.75 -7.16 10.82
N PRO A 477 34.67 -8.49 10.65
CA PRO A 477 35.63 -9.22 9.87
C PRO A 477 35.77 -8.65 8.45
N ALA A 478 36.98 -8.76 7.89
CA ALA A 478 37.32 -8.15 6.60
C ALA A 478 36.39 -8.58 5.44
N HIS A 479 35.83 -9.80 5.50
CA HIS A 479 34.90 -10.28 4.48
C HIS A 479 33.54 -9.58 4.56
N ASN A 480 32.91 -9.46 5.74
CA ASN A 480 31.66 -8.71 5.91
C ASN A 480 31.84 -7.24 5.51
N MET A 481 32.92 -6.60 5.99
CA MET A 481 33.22 -5.20 5.63
C MET A 481 33.33 -5.02 4.11
N LYS A 482 34.01 -5.94 3.41
CA LYS A 482 34.14 -5.90 1.95
C LYS A 482 32.79 -6.10 1.26
N ARG A 483 31.98 -7.06 1.73
CA ARG A 483 30.65 -7.34 1.19
C ARG A 483 29.73 -6.12 1.32
N LEU A 484 29.64 -5.53 2.52
CA LEU A 484 28.85 -4.34 2.79
C LEU A 484 29.26 -3.13 1.93
N LYS A 485 30.57 -2.86 1.82
CA LYS A 485 31.09 -1.79 0.95
C LYS A 485 30.74 -2.00 -0.53
N MET A 486 30.67 -3.26 -0.97
CA MET A 486 30.31 -3.62 -2.34
C MET A 486 28.81 -3.48 -2.58
N ALA A 487 27.97 -3.96 -1.66
CA ALA A 487 26.51 -3.84 -1.74
C ALA A 487 26.06 -2.37 -1.70
N TYR A 488 26.60 -1.58 -0.76
CA TYR A 488 26.36 -0.13 -0.71
C TYR A 488 26.75 0.56 -2.02
N ARG A 489 27.94 0.24 -2.56
CA ARG A 489 28.38 0.81 -3.84
C ARG A 489 27.45 0.44 -4.98
N MET A 490 26.98 -0.80 -5.05
CA MET A 490 26.05 -1.24 -6.09
C MET A 490 24.72 -0.49 -6.01
N ALA A 491 24.15 -0.33 -4.81
CA ALA A 491 22.91 0.42 -4.62
C ALA A 491 23.09 1.91 -4.94
N ARG A 492 24.19 2.51 -4.49
CA ARG A 492 24.57 3.89 -4.83
C ARG A 492 24.73 4.07 -6.34
N ASP A 493 25.56 3.25 -7.00
CA ASP A 493 25.83 3.36 -8.44
C ASP A 493 24.54 3.13 -9.25
N THR A 494 23.62 2.30 -8.78
CA THR A 494 22.30 2.10 -9.40
C THR A 494 21.49 3.40 -9.35
N LEU A 495 21.34 4.01 -8.18
CA LEU A 495 20.59 5.26 -8.03
C LEU A 495 21.27 6.43 -8.77
N GLU A 496 22.59 6.60 -8.57
CA GLU A 496 23.36 7.75 -9.06
C GLU A 496 23.65 7.69 -10.56
N LEU A 497 23.95 6.51 -11.12
CA LEU A 497 24.48 6.41 -12.49
C LEU A 497 23.52 5.76 -13.50
N VAL A 498 22.60 4.92 -13.00
CA VAL A 498 21.59 4.25 -13.82
C VAL A 498 20.29 5.04 -13.82
N VAL A 499 19.71 5.30 -12.65
CA VAL A 499 18.38 5.91 -12.51
C VAL A 499 18.46 7.43 -12.67
N ASP A 500 19.47 8.09 -12.08
CA ASP A 500 19.51 9.55 -11.99
C ASP A 500 20.89 10.17 -12.31
N ARG A 501 21.46 9.77 -13.46
CA ARG A 501 22.84 10.05 -13.94
C ARG A 501 23.35 11.50 -13.78
N TYR A 502 22.48 12.49 -13.67
CA TYR A 502 22.84 13.90 -13.69
C TYR A 502 22.57 14.64 -12.39
N ASN A 503 22.09 13.94 -11.36
CA ASN A 503 21.80 14.53 -10.07
C ASN A 503 22.99 14.34 -9.14
N ASP A 504 23.31 15.37 -8.35
CA ASP A 504 24.39 15.31 -7.38
C ASP A 504 24.01 14.36 -6.24
N TRP A 505 24.89 13.39 -5.92
CA TRP A 505 24.61 12.41 -4.87
C TRP A 505 24.35 13.07 -3.52
N ASP A 506 25.13 14.09 -3.16
CA ASP A 506 25.12 14.66 -1.81
C ASP A 506 23.95 15.65 -1.61
N THR A 507 23.73 16.53 -2.58
CA THR A 507 22.85 17.72 -2.45
C THR A 507 21.79 17.85 -3.53
N GLY A 508 21.80 16.97 -4.54
CA GLY A 508 20.91 17.07 -5.69
C GLY A 508 19.44 16.90 -5.31
N LEU A 509 18.57 17.74 -5.86
CA LEU A 509 17.10 17.69 -5.68
C LEU A 509 16.35 17.53 -7.02
N ASN A 510 17.06 17.49 -8.14
CA ASN A 510 16.46 17.41 -9.47
C ASN A 510 16.44 15.95 -9.96
N PHE A 511 15.62 15.14 -9.29
CA PHE A 511 15.48 13.73 -9.60
C PHE A 511 14.62 13.49 -10.84
N MET A 512 14.93 12.42 -11.57
CA MET A 512 14.00 11.84 -12.52
C MET A 512 12.66 11.53 -11.81
N PRO A 513 11.51 12.05 -12.30
CA PRO A 513 10.21 11.74 -11.72
C PRO A 513 9.98 10.23 -11.69
N TYR A 514 9.55 9.68 -10.54
CA TYR A 514 9.43 8.24 -10.37
C TYR A 514 8.49 7.58 -11.39
N SER A 515 7.41 8.25 -11.76
CA SER A 515 6.49 7.88 -12.84
C SER A 515 7.17 7.66 -14.21
N LYS A 516 8.42 8.11 -14.40
CA LYS A 516 9.21 7.88 -15.61
C LYS A 516 10.21 6.75 -15.49
N VAL A 517 10.48 6.25 -14.28
CA VAL A 517 11.45 5.17 -14.05
C VAL A 517 10.87 3.86 -14.59
N PRO A 518 11.47 3.27 -15.63
CA PRO A 518 10.95 2.06 -16.26
C PRO A 518 11.14 0.83 -15.35
N VAL A 519 10.32 -0.21 -15.56
CA VAL A 519 10.33 -1.47 -14.79
C VAL A 519 11.73 -2.07 -14.64
N TRP A 520 12.58 -2.03 -15.67
CA TRP A 520 13.93 -2.60 -15.59
C TRP A 520 14.89 -1.79 -14.70
N GLU A 521 14.69 -0.48 -14.55
CA GLU A 521 15.44 0.35 -13.60
C GLU A 521 14.92 0.13 -12.19
N ARG A 522 13.59 0.08 -12.00
CA ARG A 522 12.97 -0.30 -10.72
C ARG A 522 13.48 -1.66 -10.23
N LYS A 523 13.54 -2.66 -11.13
CA LYS A 523 14.15 -3.97 -10.84
C LYS A 523 15.59 -3.84 -10.33
N ARG A 524 16.42 -3.00 -10.96
CA ARG A 524 17.83 -2.83 -10.53
C ARG A 524 17.93 -2.18 -9.16
N ILE A 525 17.06 -1.21 -8.87
CA ILE A 525 16.94 -0.64 -7.52
C ILE A 525 16.61 -1.79 -6.56
N SER A 526 15.59 -2.58 -6.85
CA SER A 526 15.18 -3.67 -5.97
C SER A 526 16.29 -4.70 -5.74
N ASP A 527 16.92 -5.18 -6.82
CA ASP A 527 18.04 -6.13 -6.74
C ASP A 527 19.17 -5.55 -5.85
N ALA A 528 19.46 -4.26 -5.97
CA ALA A 528 20.56 -3.64 -5.23
C ALA A 528 20.26 -3.45 -3.73
N PHE A 529 19.02 -3.15 -3.38
CA PHE A 529 18.60 -3.03 -1.98
C PHE A 529 18.49 -4.41 -1.30
N TYR A 530 17.99 -5.44 -1.99
CA TYR A 530 18.03 -6.81 -1.46
C TYR A 530 19.47 -7.28 -1.18
N GLU A 531 20.42 -7.01 -2.08
CA GLU A 531 21.83 -7.33 -1.84
C GLU A 531 22.44 -6.56 -0.65
N MET A 532 21.98 -5.32 -0.43
CA MET A 532 22.33 -4.55 0.77
C MET A 532 21.76 -5.20 2.03
N ALA A 533 20.48 -5.61 2.01
CA ALA A 533 19.83 -6.32 3.10
C ALA A 533 20.55 -7.63 3.44
N HIS A 534 20.90 -8.45 2.44
CA HIS A 534 21.65 -9.69 2.64
C HIS A 534 23.02 -9.46 3.28
N ALA A 535 23.75 -8.43 2.83
CA ALA A 535 25.04 -8.08 3.41
C ALA A 535 24.92 -7.63 4.88
N LEU A 536 23.84 -6.90 5.21
CA LEU A 536 23.54 -6.48 6.58
C LEU A 536 23.16 -7.67 7.48
N VAL A 537 22.35 -8.61 6.97
CA VAL A 537 21.98 -9.84 7.69
C VAL A 537 23.23 -10.66 8.04
N GLU A 538 24.12 -10.90 7.07
CA GLU A 538 25.38 -11.63 7.28
C GLU A 538 26.27 -10.93 8.33
N ALA A 539 26.33 -9.60 8.29
CA ALA A 539 27.09 -8.80 9.26
C ALA A 539 26.47 -8.84 10.66
N ARG A 540 25.14 -8.76 10.77
CA ARG A 540 24.41 -8.89 12.04
C ARG A 540 24.67 -10.25 12.68
N GLU A 541 24.54 -11.34 11.94
CA GLU A 541 24.82 -12.69 12.41
C GLU A 541 26.26 -12.81 12.94
N THR A 542 27.22 -12.20 12.26
CA THR A 542 28.62 -12.20 12.69
C THR A 542 28.85 -11.38 13.96
N MET A 543 28.06 -10.32 14.19
CA MET A 543 28.21 -9.44 15.37
C MET A 543 27.49 -9.95 16.61
N PHE A 544 26.34 -10.61 16.44
CA PHE A 544 25.42 -10.94 17.53
C PHE A 544 25.07 -12.43 17.64
N GLY A 545 25.36 -13.24 16.63
CA GLY A 545 25.30 -14.71 16.68
C GLY A 545 26.57 -15.31 17.29
#